data_AF-A0A836RFS1-F1
#
_entry.id   AF-A0A836RFS1-F1
#
_cell.length_a   1.000
_cell.length_b   1.000
_cell.length_c   1.000
_cell.angle_alpha   90.00
_cell.angle_beta   90.00
_cell.angle_gamma   90.00
#
_symmetry.space_group_name_H-M   'P 1'
#
loop_
_entity.id
_entity.type
_entity.pdbx_description
1 polymer ?
#
loop_
_entity_poly.entity_id
_entity_poly.type
_entity_poly.pdbx_seq_one_letter_code
_entity_poly.pdbx_strand_id
1 'polypeptide(L)'
;MHFLHCTTRPPIVVDHLYDRRGVMPKRVGKYTMTYADGSREVLRLQYRRHITQWNSKLGAGDIAWQGNRADGALVTVCAWEWVNPHPDRPVASVSMARGSDLVDLIVLGVTARDAR
;
A
#
# COMPACT_ATOMS: atom_id res chain seq x y z
N MET A 1 -2.57 0.22 -12.05
CA MET A 1 -1.31 -0.38 -11.55
C MET A 1 -1.63 -1.02 -10.21
N HIS A 2 -1.11 -2.20 -9.92
CA HIS A 2 -1.37 -2.85 -8.63
C HIS A 2 -0.11 -2.88 -7.77
N PHE A 3 -0.29 -2.58 -6.49
CA PHE A 3 0.76 -2.62 -5.48
C PHE A 3 0.46 -3.73 -4.48
N LEU A 4 1.38 -4.70 -4.39
CA LEU A 4 1.41 -5.67 -3.30
C LEU A 4 2.31 -5.08 -2.23
N HIS A 5 1.71 -4.36 -1.29
CA HIS A 5 2.45 -3.63 -0.27
C HIS A 5 1.80 -3.76 1.10
N CYS A 6 2.61 -3.57 2.12
CA CYS A 6 2.16 -3.58 3.50
C CYS A 6 3.07 -2.72 4.36
N THR A 7 2.72 -2.59 5.63
CA THR A 7 3.62 -2.02 6.62
C THR A 7 4.11 -3.06 7.62
N THR A 8 5.18 -2.73 8.35
CA THR A 8 5.44 -3.39 9.63
C THR A 8 4.24 -3.18 10.59
N ARG A 9 4.18 -4.01 11.64
CA ARG A 9 3.13 -3.90 12.67
C ARG A 9 3.32 -2.59 13.43
N PRO A 10 2.30 -1.71 13.53
CA PRO A 10 2.40 -0.53 14.37
C PRO A 10 2.56 -0.93 15.85
N PRO A 11 3.22 -0.08 16.67
CA PRO A 11 3.51 -0.39 18.07
C PRO A 11 2.26 -0.53 18.93
N ILE A 12 1.20 0.19 18.57
CA ILE A 12 -0.14 0.07 19.15
C ILE A 12 -1.03 -0.46 18.02
N VAL A 13 -1.94 -1.39 18.31
CA VAL A 13 -2.96 -1.84 17.36
C VAL A 13 -4.31 -1.61 18.02
N VAL A 14 -5.16 -0.81 17.37
CA VAL A 14 -6.54 -0.61 17.83
C VAL A 14 -7.44 -1.53 17.02
N ASP A 15 -8.13 -2.45 17.69
CA ASP A 15 -9.04 -3.39 17.02
C ASP A 15 -10.29 -2.70 16.47
N HIS A 16 -10.68 -1.56 17.03
CA HIS A 16 -11.78 -0.77 16.50
C HIS A 16 -11.39 -0.12 15.17
N LEU A 17 -12.34 -0.13 14.23
CA LEU A 17 -12.17 0.48 12.90
C LEU A 17 -11.87 1.99 13.02
N TYR A 18 -12.48 2.64 14.02
CA TYR A 18 -12.31 4.06 14.32
C TYR A 18 -11.23 4.28 15.37
N ASP A 19 -10.09 4.81 14.92
CA ASP A 19 -9.05 5.30 15.81
C ASP A 19 -9.39 6.71 16.32
N ARG A 20 -10.27 6.80 17.32
CA ARG A 20 -10.66 8.08 17.94
C ARG A 20 -9.51 8.77 18.67
N ARG A 21 -8.49 8.02 19.08
CA ARG A 21 -7.33 8.54 19.83
C ARG A 21 -6.20 9.01 18.91
N GLY A 22 -6.26 8.69 17.62
CA GLY A 22 -5.23 9.07 16.65
C GLY A 22 -3.89 8.39 16.88
N VAL A 23 -3.88 7.21 17.50
CA VAL A 23 -2.67 6.44 17.83
C VAL A 23 -2.15 5.60 16.65
N MET A 24 -2.97 5.38 15.62
CA MET A 24 -2.55 4.72 14.40
C MET A 24 -1.77 5.68 13.49
N PRO A 25 -0.79 5.17 12.74
CA PRO A 25 -0.07 5.99 11.77
C PRO A 25 -1.05 6.54 10.73
N LYS A 26 -1.17 7.87 10.61
CA LYS A 26 -2.05 8.50 9.61
C LYS A 26 -1.42 8.50 8.21
N ARG A 27 -0.10 8.69 8.16
CA ARG A 27 0.71 8.71 6.94
C ARG A 27 1.75 7.61 7.09
N VAL A 28 1.95 6.83 6.03
CA VAL A 28 2.91 5.71 6.00
C VAL A 28 4.13 6.08 5.17
N GLY A 29 3.87 6.69 4.01
CA GLY A 29 4.87 7.00 3.01
C GLY A 29 4.22 7.61 1.79
N LYS A 30 4.94 7.61 0.68
CA LYS A 30 4.42 8.07 -0.61
C LYS A 30 5.02 7.29 -1.76
N TYR A 31 4.25 7.19 -2.83
CA TYR A 31 4.77 6.91 -4.16
C TYR A 31 4.83 8.20 -4.97
N THR A 32 5.90 8.35 -5.75
CA THR A 32 5.99 9.38 -6.79
C THR A 32 6.07 8.67 -8.13
N MET A 33 5.04 8.86 -8.95
CA MET A 33 4.99 8.37 -10.32
C MET A 33 5.59 9.48 -11.18
N THR A 34 6.68 9.19 -11.87
CA THR A 34 7.23 10.10 -12.88
C THR A 34 6.79 9.61 -14.25
N TYR A 35 6.09 10.46 -14.99
CA TYR A 35 5.61 10.18 -16.33
C TYR A 35 6.71 10.34 -17.37
N ALA A 36 6.50 9.78 -18.56
CA ALA A 36 7.44 9.86 -19.68
C ALA A 36 7.74 11.31 -20.13
N ASP A 37 6.80 12.23 -19.94
CA ASP A 37 6.96 13.67 -20.21
C ASP A 37 7.72 14.43 -19.09
N GLY A 38 8.16 13.72 -18.03
CA GLY A 38 8.84 14.28 -16.88
C GLY A 38 7.90 14.87 -15.80
N SER A 39 6.60 14.95 -16.05
CA SER A 39 5.62 15.35 -15.04
C SER A 39 5.50 14.30 -13.93
N ARG A 40 4.93 14.69 -12.78
CA ARG A 40 4.90 13.83 -11.59
C ARG A 40 3.54 13.84 -10.91
N GLU A 41 3.14 12.66 -10.44
CA GLU A 41 1.99 12.47 -9.55
C GLU A 41 2.47 11.91 -8.20
N VAL A 42 1.96 12.47 -7.09
CA VAL A 42 2.39 12.09 -5.74
C VAL A 42 1.23 11.47 -4.97
N LEU A 43 1.26 10.15 -4.83
CA LEU A 43 0.32 9.41 -4.01
C LEU A 43 0.83 9.33 -2.56
N ARG A 44 0.15 10.01 -1.64
CA ARG A 44 0.41 9.87 -0.20
C ARG A 44 -0.33 8.65 0.35
N LEU A 45 0.43 7.70 0.92
CA LEU A 45 -0.13 6.49 1.49
C LEU A 45 -0.72 6.76 2.88
N GLN A 46 -2.02 6.48 2.98
CA GLN A 46 -2.79 6.58 4.22
C GLN A 46 -3.05 5.16 4.73
N TYR A 47 -2.77 4.95 6.01
CA TYR A 47 -2.99 3.66 6.65
C TYR A 47 -4.49 3.34 6.68
N ARG A 48 -4.84 2.06 6.48
CA ARG A 48 -6.21 1.53 6.33
C ARG A 48 -7.01 2.07 5.13
N ARG A 49 -6.43 2.93 4.29
CA ARG A 49 -7.05 3.40 3.04
C ARG A 49 -6.35 2.84 1.82
N HIS A 50 -5.04 3.01 1.76
CA HIS A 50 -4.22 2.52 0.65
C HIS A 50 -3.44 1.28 1.08
N ILE A 51 -3.06 1.19 2.37
CA ILE A 51 -2.13 0.18 2.86
C ILE A 51 -2.45 -0.18 4.31
N THR A 52 -2.19 -1.43 4.70
CA THR A 52 -2.28 -1.90 6.09
C THR A 52 -1.02 -2.64 6.52
N GLN A 53 -0.93 -3.00 7.80
CA GLN A 53 0.14 -3.89 8.27
C GLN A 53 0.10 -5.24 7.56
N TRP A 54 1.26 -5.91 7.55
CA TRP A 54 1.39 -7.29 7.14
C TRP A 54 0.34 -8.17 7.82
N ASN A 55 -0.34 -8.99 7.01
CA ASN A 55 -1.35 -9.93 7.44
C ASN A 55 -2.48 -9.31 8.31
N SER A 56 -2.92 -8.11 7.96
CA SER A 56 -4.04 -7.42 8.60
C SER A 56 -5.37 -8.13 8.32
N LYS A 57 -6.27 -8.16 9.32
CA LYS A 57 -7.65 -8.67 9.17
C LYS A 57 -8.50 -7.84 8.20
N LEU A 58 -8.16 -6.56 7.98
CA LEU A 58 -8.96 -5.66 7.16
C LEU A 58 -8.56 -5.69 5.67
N GLY A 59 -7.32 -6.10 5.36
CA GLY A 59 -6.74 -5.90 4.03
C GLY A 59 -6.69 -4.42 3.63
N ALA A 60 -6.15 -4.15 2.44
CA ALA A 60 -6.18 -2.83 1.83
C ALA A 60 -6.59 -2.86 0.35
N GLY A 61 -6.98 -4.02 -0.17
CA GLY A 61 -7.31 -4.23 -1.58
C GLY A 61 -7.74 -5.68 -1.82
N ASP A 62 -7.72 -6.11 -3.08
CA ASP A 62 -8.11 -7.47 -3.46
C ASP A 62 -7.09 -8.51 -2.99
N ILE A 63 -7.56 -9.70 -2.67
CA ILE A 63 -6.67 -10.81 -2.30
C ILE A 63 -5.88 -11.24 -3.53
N ALA A 64 -4.56 -11.01 -3.51
CA ALA A 64 -3.65 -11.41 -4.57
C ALA A 64 -3.09 -12.82 -4.33
N TRP A 65 -2.87 -13.17 -3.07
CA TRP A 65 -2.37 -14.48 -2.67
C TRP A 65 -2.79 -14.80 -1.23
N GLN A 66 -3.07 -16.08 -0.98
CA GLN A 66 -3.31 -16.62 0.34
C GLN A 66 -2.58 -17.96 0.53
N GLY A 67 -2.21 -18.22 1.77
CA GLY A 67 -1.65 -19.49 2.19
C GLY A 67 -1.80 -19.68 3.69
N ASN A 68 -1.52 -20.90 4.16
CA ASN A 68 -1.52 -21.20 5.58
C ASN A 68 -0.10 -21.44 6.05
N ARG A 69 0.24 -20.90 7.22
CA ARG A 69 1.44 -21.30 7.93
C ARG A 69 1.25 -22.70 8.52
N ALA A 70 2.36 -23.35 8.89
CA ALA A 70 2.36 -24.70 9.49
C ALA A 70 1.48 -24.82 10.74
N ASP A 71 1.24 -23.74 11.48
CA ASP A 71 0.36 -23.70 12.66
C ASP A 71 -1.10 -23.36 12.33
N GLY A 72 -1.49 -23.37 11.05
CA GLY A 72 -2.85 -23.10 10.59
C GLY A 72 -3.21 -21.62 10.47
N ALA A 73 -2.31 -20.69 10.80
CA ALA A 73 -2.57 -19.27 10.64
C ALA A 73 -2.66 -18.87 9.15
N LEU A 74 -3.74 -18.20 8.78
CA LEU A 74 -3.92 -17.64 7.44
C LEU A 74 -2.92 -16.51 7.20
N VAL A 75 -2.27 -16.53 6.05
CA VAL A 75 -1.42 -15.46 5.52
C VAL A 75 -2.10 -14.91 4.28
N THR A 76 -2.36 -13.60 4.25
CA THR A 76 -2.97 -12.92 3.12
C THR A 76 -2.09 -11.78 2.60
N VAL A 77 -1.87 -11.76 1.29
CA VAL A 77 -1.26 -10.64 0.57
C VAL A 77 -2.34 -9.99 -0.30
N CYS A 78 -2.55 -8.69 -0.12
CA CYS A 78 -3.51 -7.91 -0.90
C CYS A 78 -2.78 -7.13 -2.00
N ALA A 79 -3.45 -6.94 -3.13
CA ALA A 79 -3.10 -6.01 -4.18
C ALA A 79 -4.01 -4.79 -4.10
N TRP A 80 -3.43 -3.60 -3.92
CA TRP A 80 -4.18 -2.34 -4.00
C TRP A 80 -4.04 -1.72 -5.39
N GLU A 81 -5.15 -1.36 -6.02
CA GLU A 81 -5.15 -0.70 -7.32
C GLU A 81 -4.95 0.81 -7.18
N TRP A 82 -3.92 1.31 -7.86
CA TRP A 82 -3.81 2.71 -8.23
C TRP A 82 -4.28 2.92 -9.67
N VAL A 83 -5.25 3.79 -9.84
CA VAL A 83 -5.70 4.26 -11.14
C VAL A 83 -4.88 5.48 -11.53
N ASN A 84 -4.26 5.44 -12.71
CA ASN A 84 -3.51 6.57 -13.24
C ASN A 84 -4.49 7.70 -13.60
N PRO A 85 -4.41 8.88 -12.97
CA PRO A 85 -5.29 10.02 -13.28
C PRO A 85 -5.04 10.59 -14.68
N HIS A 86 -3.92 10.22 -15.31
CA HIS A 86 -3.53 10.63 -16.65
C HIS A 86 -3.29 9.39 -17.52
N PRO A 87 -4.35 8.69 -17.96
CA PRO A 87 -4.23 7.42 -18.67
C PRO A 87 -3.40 7.53 -19.97
N ASP A 88 -3.44 8.68 -20.63
CA ASP A 88 -2.69 8.96 -21.87
C ASP A 88 -1.20 9.24 -21.62
N ARG A 89 -0.76 9.30 -20.35
CA ARG A 89 0.63 9.55 -19.97
C ARG A 89 1.22 8.29 -19.37
N PRO A 90 2.13 7.59 -20.09
CA PRO A 90 2.81 6.42 -19.56
C PRO A 90 3.66 6.78 -18.33
N VAL A 91 3.60 5.95 -17.30
CA VAL A 91 4.47 6.07 -16.13
C VAL A 91 5.84 5.49 -16.47
N ALA A 92 6.88 6.30 -16.41
CA ALA A 92 8.25 5.90 -16.71
C ALA A 92 8.97 5.31 -15.48
N SER A 93 8.64 5.78 -14.28
CA SER A 93 9.19 5.23 -13.04
C SER A 93 8.28 5.46 -11.84
N VAL A 94 8.46 4.62 -10.82
CA VAL A 94 7.83 4.77 -9.51
C VAL A 94 8.94 4.82 -8.47
N SER A 95 8.97 5.89 -7.68
CA SER A 95 9.83 5.99 -6.50
C SER A 95 9.01 5.95 -5.22
N MET A 96 9.64 5.46 -4.16
CA MET A 96 9.02 5.28 -2.85
C MET A 96 9.80 6.06 -1.80
N ALA A 97 9.08 6.66 -0.85
CA ALA A 97 9.69 7.26 0.32
C ALA A 97 8.89 6.94 1.58
N ARG A 98 9.61 6.69 2.69
CA ARG A 98 9.05 6.60 4.03
C ARG A 98 8.40 7.93 4.42
N GLY A 99 7.35 7.85 5.24
CA GLY A 99 6.61 9.02 5.72
C GLY A 99 6.03 8.84 7.13
N SER A 100 6.51 7.84 7.86
CA SER A 100 6.12 7.53 9.24
C SER A 100 7.34 7.06 10.02
N ASP A 101 7.41 7.41 11.30
CA ASP A 101 8.39 6.82 12.22
C ASP A 101 7.86 5.62 13.00
N LEU A 102 6.57 5.31 12.86
CA LEU A 102 5.89 4.25 13.58
C LEU A 102 5.88 2.92 12.83
N VAL A 103 6.01 2.97 11.50
CA VAL A 103 5.94 1.79 10.63
C VAL A 103 6.82 2.00 9.39
N ASP A 104 7.34 0.89 8.87
CA ASP A 104 8.07 0.87 7.61
C ASP A 104 7.15 0.45 6.47
N LEU A 105 7.35 1.06 5.30
CA LEU A 105 6.67 0.72 4.06
C LEU A 105 7.43 -0.41 3.35
N ILE A 106 6.73 -1.52 3.09
CA ILE A 106 7.28 -2.70 2.43
C ILE A 106 6.53 -2.93 1.13
N VAL A 107 7.26 -3.13 0.03
CA VAL A 107 6.71 -3.46 -1.28
C VAL A 107 7.22 -4.84 -1.68
N LEU A 108 6.27 -5.75 -1.89
CA LEU A 108 6.53 -7.12 -2.31
C LEU A 108 6.51 -7.24 -3.83
N GLY A 109 5.67 -6.43 -4.49
CA GLY A 109 5.57 -6.41 -5.93
C GLY A 109 4.76 -5.23 -6.45
N VAL A 110 5.03 -4.85 -7.70
CA VAL A 110 4.27 -3.84 -8.44
C VAL A 110 4.02 -4.39 -9.83
N THR A 111 2.78 -4.29 -10.30
CA THR A 111 2.42 -4.67 -11.67
C THR A 111 1.76 -3.50 -12.39
N ALA A 112 2.19 -3.26 -13.63
CA ALA A 112 1.60 -2.30 -14.54
C ALA A 112 0.99 -3.06 -15.72
N ARG A 113 -0.09 -2.50 -16.27
CA ARG A 113 -0.65 -2.91 -17.55
C ARG A 113 -0.58 -1.71 -18.48
N ASP A 114 -0.25 -1.96 -19.74
CA ASP A 114 -0.46 -0.96 -20.77
C ASP A 114 -1.96 -0.75 -20.97
N ALA A 115 -2.35 0.49 -21.26
CA ALA A 115 -3.67 0.76 -21.80
C ALA A 115 -3.69 0.19 -23.22
N ARG A 116 -4.41 -0.93 -23.42
CA ARG A 116 -4.75 -1.42 -24.75
C ARG A 116 -6.00 -0.72 -25.26
#